data_AF-A0A8I1ML08-F1
#
_entry.id   AF-A0A8I1ML08-F1
#
_cell.length_a   1.000
_cell.length_b   1.000
_cell.length_c   1.000
_cell.angle_alpha   90.00
_cell.angle_beta   90.00
_cell.angle_gamma   90.00
#
_symmetry.space_group_name_H-M   'P 1'
#
loop_
_entity.id
_entity.type
_entity.pdbx_description
1 polymer ?
#
loop_
_entity_poly.entity_id
_entity_poly.type
_entity_poly.pdbx_seq_one_letter_code
_entity_poly.pdbx_strand_id
1 'polypeptide(L)'
;MSMRFFVAGFFAAVVLPCLGGASDAMAPAGNAAHLNRLAAEVDKPYIHLLSQNGIDLAPGETYRLTFWARASEGRMLRVSTKFDQPPWKGLQDQRVQLDTNWTFYEVSLNGDDAEPGHTRLEFRYAGPEAGEIWIADVRLLPETADAAAPNMIQNGRFEDKLLNWYIEGQRPGIFAVDVEALPGGGANP
;
A
#
# COMPACT_ATOMS: atom_id res chain seq x y z
N MET A 1 -41.57 -6.92 8.05
CA MET A 1 -40.46 -7.25 8.98
C MET A 1 -39.18 -7.08 8.18
N SER A 2 -38.53 -5.92 8.31
CA SER A 2 -37.34 -5.57 7.52
C SER A 2 -36.12 -6.19 8.19
N MET A 3 -35.46 -7.13 7.52
CA MET A 3 -34.29 -7.82 8.05
C MET A 3 -33.06 -6.99 7.72
N ARG A 4 -32.57 -6.24 8.72
CA ARG A 4 -31.25 -5.60 8.68
C ARG A 4 -30.20 -6.69 8.84
N PHE A 5 -29.51 -7.02 7.76
CA PHE A 5 -28.28 -7.81 7.83
C PHE A 5 -27.14 -6.90 8.26
N PHE A 6 -26.71 -7.03 9.52
CA PHE A 6 -25.43 -6.54 9.98
C PHE A 6 -24.41 -7.62 9.63
N VAL A 7 -23.72 -7.47 8.50
CA VAL A 7 -22.56 -8.31 8.20
C VAL A 7 -21.36 -7.62 8.82
N ALA A 8 -20.85 -8.18 9.91
CA ALA A 8 -19.49 -7.89 10.39
C ALA A 8 -18.53 -8.47 9.35
N GLY A 9 -18.23 -7.68 8.31
CA GLY A 9 -17.43 -8.08 7.17
C GLY A 9 -15.95 -7.99 7.49
N PHE A 10 -15.27 -9.13 7.42
CA PHE A 10 -13.83 -9.20 7.20
C PHE A 10 -13.55 -8.51 5.85
N PHE A 11 -13.10 -7.26 5.84
CA PHE A 11 -12.69 -6.58 4.62
C PHE A 11 -11.30 -7.11 4.22
N ALA A 12 -11.26 -8.23 3.51
CA ALA A 12 -10.08 -8.64 2.76
C ALA A 12 -9.90 -7.68 1.58
N ALA A 13 -8.64 -7.38 1.20
CA ALA A 13 -8.33 -6.64 -0.01
C ALA A 13 -9.06 -7.28 -1.20
N VAL A 14 -9.85 -6.49 -1.92
CA VAL A 14 -10.57 -6.97 -3.10
C VAL A 14 -9.60 -6.89 -4.26
N VAL A 15 -9.15 -8.05 -4.73
CA VAL A 15 -8.48 -8.14 -6.04
C VAL A 15 -9.60 -8.03 -7.08
N LEU A 16 -9.62 -6.94 -7.84
CA LEU A 16 -10.44 -6.86 -9.04
C LEU A 16 -9.63 -7.52 -10.17
N PRO A 17 -9.94 -8.77 -10.59
CA PRO A 17 -9.34 -9.27 -11.81
C PRO A 17 -9.89 -8.42 -12.96
N CYS A 18 -9.01 -7.68 -13.64
CA CYS A 18 -9.30 -7.30 -15.02
C CYS A 18 -9.53 -8.62 -15.78
N LEU A 19 -10.68 -8.75 -16.45
CA LEU A 19 -10.99 -9.90 -17.30
C LEU A 19 -10.01 -9.93 -18.48
N GLY A 20 -8.83 -10.52 -18.27
CA GLY A 20 -7.78 -10.67 -19.27
C GLY A 20 -6.49 -11.16 -18.60
N GLY A 21 -5.98 -12.31 -19.03
CA GLY A 21 -4.91 -13.04 -18.37
C GLY A 21 -3.65 -12.21 -18.04
N ALA A 22 -3.06 -12.53 -16.88
CA ALA A 22 -1.82 -11.96 -16.38
C ALA A 22 -0.68 -12.09 -17.41
N SER A 23 -0.23 -10.95 -17.91
CA SER A 23 0.97 -10.81 -18.73
C SER A 23 1.61 -9.45 -18.42
N ASP A 24 2.92 -9.31 -18.68
CA ASP A 24 3.67 -8.04 -18.54
C ASP A 24 3.03 -6.84 -19.27
N ALA A 25 2.04 -7.08 -20.12
CA ALA A 25 1.19 -6.06 -20.74
C ALA A 25 0.34 -5.25 -19.74
N MET A 26 0.26 -5.66 -18.47
CA MET A 26 -0.48 -4.98 -17.40
C MET A 26 0.41 -4.17 -16.45
N ALA A 27 1.71 -4.03 -16.73
CA ALA A 27 2.60 -3.24 -15.89
C ALA A 27 2.16 -1.75 -15.87
N PRO A 28 2.16 -1.09 -14.71
CA PRO A 28 1.90 0.35 -14.65
C PRO A 28 3.02 1.12 -15.35
N ALA A 29 2.69 2.29 -15.88
CA ALA A 29 3.68 3.23 -16.40
C ALA A 29 4.29 4.08 -15.28
N GLY A 30 5.47 4.66 -15.53
CA GLY A 30 6.12 5.59 -14.60
C GLY A 30 7.17 4.89 -13.75
N ASN A 31 7.11 5.06 -12.43
CA ASN A 31 8.10 4.56 -11.50
C ASN A 31 7.46 3.68 -10.42
N ALA A 32 8.25 2.77 -9.86
CA ALA A 32 7.89 1.98 -8.69
C ALA A 32 8.87 2.23 -7.55
N ALA A 33 8.37 2.29 -6.32
CA ALA A 33 9.21 2.04 -5.15
C ALA A 33 9.57 0.55 -5.13
N HIS A 34 10.87 0.26 -5.14
CA HIS A 34 11.42 -1.07 -5.06
C HIS A 34 11.96 -1.31 -3.65
N LEU A 35 11.26 -2.13 -2.88
CA LEU A 35 11.68 -2.58 -1.57
C LEU A 35 12.46 -3.88 -1.75
N ASN A 36 13.74 -3.87 -1.36
CA ASN A 36 14.62 -5.02 -1.50
C ASN A 36 15.15 -5.48 -0.13
N ARG A 37 14.65 -6.62 0.34
CA ARG A 37 15.15 -7.29 1.55
C ARG A 37 16.10 -8.41 1.17
N LEU A 38 17.40 -8.14 1.29
CA LEU A 38 18.49 -9.03 0.87
C LEU A 38 18.68 -10.25 1.78
N ALA A 39 18.23 -10.18 3.03
CA ALA A 39 18.37 -11.26 4.00
C ALA A 39 17.13 -11.38 4.89
N ALA A 40 16.89 -12.59 5.42
CA ALA A 40 15.79 -12.83 6.33
C ALA A 40 15.96 -12.08 7.67
N GLU A 41 14.86 -11.61 8.23
CA GLU A 41 14.81 -10.84 9.49
C GLU A 41 13.85 -11.52 10.47
N VAL A 42 14.36 -12.55 11.14
CA VAL A 42 13.58 -13.41 12.05
C VAL A 42 13.19 -12.68 13.33
N ASP A 43 14.09 -11.87 13.89
CA ASP A 43 13.86 -11.21 15.19
C ASP A 43 12.90 -10.02 15.08
N LYS A 44 12.95 -9.31 13.95
CA LYS A 44 12.21 -8.06 13.74
C LYS A 44 11.63 -7.97 12.31
N PRO A 45 10.78 -8.92 11.89
CA PRO A 45 10.29 -8.99 10.50
C PRO A 45 9.51 -7.76 10.05
N TYR A 46 8.96 -6.99 11.00
CA TYR A 46 8.05 -5.88 10.77
C TYR A 46 8.72 -4.51 10.59
N ILE A 47 10.05 -4.41 10.76
CA ILE A 47 10.73 -3.10 10.76
C ILE A 47 10.97 -2.53 9.36
N HIS A 48 11.06 -3.41 8.35
CA HIS A 48 11.35 -3.04 6.97
C HIS A 48 10.07 -2.61 6.26
N LEU A 49 9.91 -1.30 6.09
CA LEU A 49 8.70 -0.74 5.50
C LEU A 49 8.95 0.58 4.79
N LEU A 50 8.01 0.90 3.90
CA LEU A 50 7.86 2.20 3.25
C LEU A 50 6.61 2.88 3.81
N SER A 51 6.67 4.17 4.11
CA SER A 51 5.55 4.87 4.74
C SER A 51 5.39 6.32 4.34
N GLN A 52 4.18 6.85 4.54
CA GLN A 52 3.86 8.26 4.37
C GLN A 52 3.03 8.74 5.56
N ASN A 53 3.38 9.89 6.13
CA ASN A 53 2.74 10.50 7.29
C ASN A 53 1.80 11.64 6.87
N GLY A 54 1.03 12.19 7.80
CA GLY A 54 0.23 13.38 7.56
C GLY A 54 -1.03 13.17 6.74
N ILE A 55 -1.48 11.91 6.58
CA ILE A 55 -2.69 11.60 5.80
C ILE A 55 -3.92 12.01 6.59
N ASP A 56 -4.82 12.74 5.91
CA ASP A 56 -6.02 13.31 6.49
C ASP A 56 -7.24 12.39 6.37
N LEU A 57 -7.29 11.36 7.22
CA LEU A 57 -8.48 10.51 7.34
C LEU A 57 -9.47 11.14 8.33
N ALA A 58 -10.71 11.34 7.90
CA ALA A 58 -11.77 11.90 8.71
C ALA A 58 -12.56 10.79 9.45
N PRO A 59 -12.91 11.02 10.74
CA PRO A 59 -13.79 10.11 11.49
C PRO A 59 -15.13 9.84 10.80
N GLY A 60 -15.50 8.56 10.68
CA GLY A 60 -16.76 8.13 10.06
C GLY A 60 -16.68 7.96 8.53
N GLU A 61 -15.57 8.34 7.89
CA GLU A 61 -15.39 8.22 6.45
C GLU A 61 -14.64 6.95 6.07
N THR A 62 -14.90 6.48 4.84
CA THR A 62 -14.18 5.35 4.23
C THR A 62 -13.43 5.81 2.99
N TYR A 63 -12.30 5.17 2.76
CA TYR A 63 -11.34 5.54 1.73
C TYR A 63 -10.91 4.33 0.94
N ARG A 64 -10.61 4.55 -0.34
CA ARG A 64 -10.11 3.56 -1.27
C ARG A 64 -8.63 3.80 -1.51
N LEU A 65 -7.79 2.93 -0.95
CA LEU A 65 -6.37 2.88 -1.28
C LEU A 65 -6.20 1.95 -2.48
N THR A 66 -5.70 2.49 -3.59
CA THR A 66 -5.35 1.71 -4.78
C THR A 66 -3.87 1.81 -5.08
N PHE A 67 -3.29 0.73 -5.57
CA PHE A 67 -1.90 0.68 -5.99
C PHE A 67 -1.66 -0.53 -6.88
N TRP A 68 -0.63 -0.43 -7.71
CA TRP A 68 -0.06 -1.59 -8.37
C TRP A 68 1.03 -2.19 -7.51
N ALA A 69 1.09 -3.51 -7.43
CA ALA A 69 2.21 -4.19 -6.79
C ALA A 69 2.55 -5.51 -7.47
N ARG A 70 3.80 -5.94 -7.28
CA ARG A 70 4.28 -7.30 -7.54
C ARG A 70 5.38 -7.65 -6.55
N ALA A 71 5.72 -8.93 -6.47
CA ALA A 71 6.85 -9.42 -5.69
C ALA A 71 7.74 -10.36 -6.51
N SER A 72 8.97 -10.60 -6.07
CA SER A 72 9.87 -11.54 -6.77
C SER A 72 9.43 -12.99 -6.64
N GLU A 73 8.67 -13.30 -5.59
CA GLU A 73 7.95 -14.54 -5.38
C GLU A 73 6.67 -14.24 -4.58
N GLY A 74 5.65 -15.10 -4.70
CA GLY A 74 4.36 -14.91 -4.04
C GLY A 74 4.52 -14.75 -2.52
N ARG A 75 4.09 -13.60 -1.99
CA ARG A 75 4.26 -13.26 -0.57
C ARG A 75 3.15 -12.35 -0.06
N MET A 76 3.00 -12.30 1.26
CA MET A 76 2.07 -11.38 1.91
C MET A 76 2.72 -10.01 2.14
N LEU A 77 2.05 -8.96 1.68
CA LEU A 77 2.28 -7.57 2.03
C LEU A 77 1.31 -7.17 3.15
N ARG A 78 1.78 -6.41 4.12
CA ARG A 78 0.91 -5.75 5.10
C ARG A 78 0.76 -4.28 4.72
N VAL A 79 -0.48 -3.84 4.63
CA VAL A 79 -0.87 -2.45 4.44
C VAL A 79 -1.53 -2.00 5.75
N SER A 80 -0.89 -1.11 6.49
CA SER A 80 -1.39 -0.68 7.79
C SER A 80 -1.46 0.83 7.92
N THR A 81 -2.39 1.30 8.75
CA THR A 81 -2.49 2.69 9.17
C THR A 81 -2.33 2.79 10.69
N LYS A 82 -1.68 3.84 11.14
CA LYS A 82 -1.53 4.18 12.56
C LYS A 82 -1.37 5.68 12.73
N PHE A 83 -1.39 6.18 13.96
CA PHE A 83 -1.01 7.56 14.23
C PHE A 83 0.47 7.79 13.88
N ASP A 84 0.74 8.93 13.25
CA ASP A 84 2.10 9.39 12.94
C ASP A 84 2.78 10.12 14.11
N GLN A 85 2.10 10.15 15.26
CA GLN A 85 2.53 10.77 16.51
C GLN A 85 2.19 9.87 17.71
N PRO A 86 2.81 10.10 18.89
CA PRO A 86 2.40 9.44 20.13
C PRO A 86 0.89 9.56 20.37
N PRO A 87 0.19 8.50 20.79
CA PRO A 87 0.73 7.22 21.29
C PRO A 87 1.05 6.16 20.22
N TRP A 88 1.12 6.52 18.94
CA TRP A 88 1.37 5.60 17.82
C TRP A 88 0.28 4.51 17.69
N LYS A 89 -0.97 4.87 18.00
CA LYS A 89 -2.14 3.98 17.99
C LYS A 89 -2.31 3.38 16.59
N GLY A 90 -2.35 2.05 16.49
CA GLY A 90 -2.74 1.37 15.25
C GLY A 90 -4.21 1.61 14.93
N LEU A 91 -4.51 1.87 13.66
CA LEU A 91 -5.87 2.09 13.16
C LEU A 91 -6.35 0.85 12.40
N GLN A 92 -5.59 0.41 11.40
CA GLN A 92 -5.91 -0.78 10.62
C GLN A 92 -4.65 -1.54 10.17
N ASP A 93 -4.81 -2.83 9.89
CA ASP A 93 -3.75 -3.69 9.36
C ASP A 93 -4.36 -4.76 8.45
N GLN A 94 -4.09 -4.63 7.16
CA GLN A 94 -4.62 -5.46 6.09
C GLN A 94 -3.51 -6.32 5.49
N ARG A 95 -3.84 -7.57 5.14
CA ARG A 95 -2.92 -8.47 4.44
C ARG A 95 -3.32 -8.59 2.97
N VAL A 96 -2.36 -8.35 2.09
CA VAL A 96 -2.51 -8.43 0.63
C VAL A 96 -1.58 -9.51 0.11
N GLN A 97 -2.13 -10.53 -0.54
CA GLN A 97 -1.32 -11.55 -1.21
C GLN A 97 -0.81 -10.96 -2.52
N LEU A 98 0.51 -10.78 -2.62
CA LEU A 98 1.17 -10.33 -3.83
C LEU A 98 1.44 -11.51 -4.78
N ASP A 99 1.26 -11.22 -6.06
CA ASP A 99 1.63 -12.09 -7.17
C ASP A 99 3.02 -11.72 -7.71
N THR A 100 3.59 -12.58 -8.56
CA THR A 100 4.84 -12.29 -9.27
C THR A 100 4.66 -11.34 -10.45
N ASN A 101 3.45 -11.27 -11.00
CA ASN A 101 3.08 -10.33 -12.04
C ASN A 101 2.54 -9.04 -11.41
N TRP A 102 2.60 -7.92 -12.14
CA TRP A 102 1.94 -6.69 -11.74
C TRP A 102 0.42 -6.89 -11.64
N THR A 103 -0.12 -6.62 -10.45
CA THR A 103 -1.55 -6.70 -10.16
C THR A 103 -2.01 -5.37 -9.55
N PHE A 104 -3.21 -4.96 -9.91
CA PHE A 104 -3.89 -3.82 -9.32
C PHE A 104 -4.62 -4.24 -8.05
N TYR A 105 -4.33 -3.57 -6.94
CA TYR A 105 -4.91 -3.85 -5.64
C TYR A 105 -5.75 -2.69 -5.16
N GLU A 106 -6.87 -3.02 -4.52
CA GLU A 106 -7.73 -2.08 -3.82
C GLU A 106 -7.90 -2.53 -2.37
N VAL A 107 -7.67 -1.60 -1.45
CA VAL A 107 -7.78 -1.81 -0.01
C VAL A 107 -8.66 -0.72 0.58
N SER A 108 -9.75 -1.11 1.24
CA SER A 108 -10.59 -0.17 1.97
C SER A 108 -9.93 0.23 3.28
N LEU A 109 -9.77 1.54 3.48
CA LEU A 109 -9.34 2.14 4.75
C LEU A 109 -10.51 2.85 5.42
N ASN A 110 -10.55 2.86 6.75
CA ASN A 110 -11.58 3.57 7.51
C ASN A 110 -10.94 4.60 8.46
N GLY A 111 -11.62 5.75 8.60
CA GLY A 111 -11.17 6.87 9.41
C GLY A 111 -11.77 6.97 10.82
N ASP A 112 -12.65 6.05 11.26
CA ASP A 112 -13.43 6.13 12.51
C ASP A 112 -12.59 6.49 13.75
N ASP A 113 -11.37 5.95 13.81
CA ASP A 113 -10.43 6.12 14.92
C ASP A 113 -9.26 7.08 14.60
N ALA A 114 -9.25 7.65 13.39
CA ALA A 114 -8.20 8.52 12.89
C ALA A 114 -8.29 9.93 13.48
N GLU A 115 -7.14 10.56 13.62
CA GLU A 115 -7.05 12.00 13.85
C GLU A 115 -6.73 12.68 12.50
N PRO A 116 -7.55 13.65 12.06
CA PRO A 116 -7.31 14.41 10.82
C PRO A 116 -5.88 14.94 10.73
N GLY A 117 -5.25 14.72 9.58
CA GLY A 117 -3.86 15.09 9.30
C GLY A 117 -2.77 14.32 10.07
N HIS A 118 -3.11 13.26 10.80
CA HIS A 118 -2.17 12.54 11.68
C HIS A 118 -2.12 11.02 11.43
N THR A 119 -2.51 10.58 10.23
CA THR A 119 -2.40 9.16 9.84
C THR A 119 -1.11 8.88 9.08
N ARG A 120 -0.45 7.81 9.49
CA ARG A 120 0.67 7.17 8.79
C ARG A 120 0.20 5.92 8.06
N LEU A 121 0.37 5.89 6.74
CA LEU A 121 0.21 4.69 5.91
C LEU A 121 1.54 3.94 5.81
N GLU A 122 1.51 2.62 5.92
CA GLU A 122 2.68 1.75 5.89
C GLU A 122 2.48 0.57 4.95
N PHE A 123 3.47 0.32 4.10
CA PHE A 123 3.62 -0.89 3.31
C PHE A 123 4.82 -1.67 3.86
N ARG A 124 4.58 -2.85 4.44
CA ARG A 124 5.62 -3.63 5.13
C ARG A 124 5.58 -5.11 4.78
N TYR A 125 6.72 -5.78 4.86
CA TYR A 125 6.77 -7.23 4.76
C TYR A 125 5.95 -7.89 5.87
N ALA A 126 5.14 -8.90 5.54
CA ALA A 126 4.32 -9.59 6.53
C ALA A 126 5.08 -10.64 7.35
N GLY A 127 6.16 -11.21 6.79
CA GLY A 127 6.98 -12.28 7.38
C GLY A 127 8.47 -11.96 7.37
N PRO A 128 9.34 -12.88 7.83
CA PRO A 128 10.79 -12.67 7.93
C PRO A 128 11.57 -12.89 6.63
N GLU A 129 10.99 -13.42 5.56
CA GLU A 129 11.69 -13.98 4.40
C GLU A 129 12.36 -12.94 3.48
N ALA A 130 13.56 -13.19 2.98
CA ALA A 130 14.18 -12.30 1.99
C ALA A 130 13.32 -12.12 0.71
N GLY A 131 13.63 -11.09 -0.06
CA GLY A 131 13.12 -10.84 -1.40
C GLY A 131 12.48 -9.47 -1.59
N GLU A 132 11.84 -9.30 -2.74
CA GLU A 132 11.62 -7.98 -3.34
C GLU A 132 10.13 -7.71 -3.52
N ILE A 133 9.75 -6.45 -3.33
CA ILE A 133 8.40 -5.95 -3.53
C ILE A 133 8.50 -4.65 -4.32
N TRP A 134 7.68 -4.53 -5.36
CA TRP A 134 7.50 -3.27 -6.09
C TRP A 134 6.10 -2.73 -5.83
N ILE A 135 6.01 -1.42 -5.62
CA ILE A 135 4.77 -0.69 -5.40
C ILE A 135 4.76 0.52 -6.33
N ALA A 136 3.69 0.72 -7.07
CA ALA A 136 3.56 1.80 -8.05
C ALA A 136 2.17 2.43 -8.02
N ASP A 137 2.10 3.70 -8.46
CA ASP A 137 0.86 4.48 -8.66
C ASP A 137 -0.12 4.41 -7.47
N VAL A 138 0.38 4.74 -6.28
CA VAL A 138 -0.37 4.70 -5.03
C VAL A 138 -1.34 5.88 -4.98
N ARG A 139 -2.64 5.58 -4.89
CA ARG A 139 -3.70 6.58 -4.76
C ARG A 139 -4.58 6.30 -3.56
N LEU A 140 -4.96 7.36 -2.85
CA LEU A 140 -5.95 7.30 -1.78
C LEU A 140 -6.98 8.38 -2.03
N LEU A 141 -8.24 7.96 -2.07
CA LEU A 141 -9.39 8.84 -2.27
C LEU A 141 -10.50 8.45 -1.29
N PRO A 142 -11.38 9.37 -0.86
CA PRO A 142 -12.63 9.01 -0.23
C PRO A 142 -13.42 8.03 -1.12
N GLU A 143 -14.12 7.08 -0.51
CA GLU A 143 -14.88 6.06 -1.27
C GLU A 143 -15.90 6.70 -2.22
N THR A 144 -16.50 7.82 -1.78
CA THR A 144 -17.51 8.61 -2.49
C THR A 144 -16.93 9.60 -3.51
N ALA A 145 -15.61 9.71 -3.60
CA ALA A 145 -14.95 10.64 -4.50
C ALA A 145 -15.11 10.22 -5.97
N ASP A 146 -15.27 11.21 -6.84
CA ASP A 146 -15.20 10.98 -8.28
C ASP A 146 -13.77 10.75 -8.77
N ALA A 147 -13.61 10.36 -10.03
CA ALA A 147 -12.31 10.07 -10.63
C ALA A 147 -11.38 11.28 -10.76
N ALA A 148 -11.91 12.51 -10.65
CA ALA A 148 -11.16 13.76 -10.76
C ALA A 148 -10.64 14.28 -9.40
N ALA A 149 -11.06 13.65 -8.29
CA ALA A 149 -10.61 14.03 -6.97
C ALA A 149 -9.07 13.94 -6.85
N PRO A 150 -8.44 14.93 -6.18
CA PRO A 150 -7.00 14.95 -6.01
C PRO A 150 -6.56 13.77 -5.13
N ASN A 151 -5.44 13.15 -5.51
CA ASN A 151 -4.84 12.08 -4.72
C ASN A 151 -4.40 12.60 -3.35
N MET A 152 -4.82 11.94 -2.27
CA MET A 152 -4.38 12.27 -0.92
C MET A 152 -2.95 11.77 -0.62
N ILE A 153 -2.43 10.86 -1.44
CA ILE A 153 -1.04 10.41 -1.37
C ILE A 153 -0.14 11.38 -2.15
N GLN A 154 0.83 11.94 -1.44
CA GLN A 154 1.88 12.75 -2.04
C GLN A 154 2.87 11.84 -2.79
N ASN A 155 3.27 12.26 -3.99
CA ASN A 155 4.25 11.55 -4.81
C ASN A 155 3.96 10.03 -4.95
N GLY A 156 2.68 9.66 -5.12
CA GLY A 156 2.28 8.24 -5.24
C GLY A 156 2.75 7.55 -6.52
N ARG A 157 3.19 8.32 -7.51
CA ARG A 157 3.79 7.85 -8.78
C ARG A 157 5.33 7.80 -8.75
N PHE A 158 5.94 8.20 -7.63
CA PHE A 158 7.39 8.21 -7.43
C PHE A 158 8.18 8.97 -8.51
N GLU A 159 7.61 10.05 -9.07
CA GLU A 159 8.25 10.88 -10.10
C GLU A 159 9.40 11.72 -9.49
N ASP A 160 9.27 12.09 -8.22
CA ASP A 160 10.29 12.79 -7.43
C ASP A 160 11.06 11.83 -6.51
N LYS A 161 11.37 10.64 -7.02
CA LYS A 161 11.97 9.54 -6.24
C LYS A 161 11.10 9.22 -5.01
N LEU A 162 11.70 9.18 -3.82
CA LEU A 162 11.01 8.93 -2.54
C LEU A 162 10.68 10.23 -1.77
N LEU A 163 10.55 11.38 -2.45
CA LEU A 163 10.11 12.61 -1.78
C LEU A 163 8.76 12.36 -1.05
N ASN A 164 8.70 12.77 0.22
CA ASN A 164 7.58 12.55 1.16
C ASN A 164 7.30 11.09 1.56
N TRP A 165 8.16 10.15 1.16
CA TRP A 165 8.13 8.77 1.62
C TRP A 165 9.29 8.50 2.57
N TYR A 166 8.99 7.81 3.67
CA TYR A 166 9.95 7.43 4.71
C TYR A 166 10.24 5.94 4.63
N ILE A 167 11.53 5.63 4.55
CA ILE A 167 12.02 4.25 4.69
C ILE A 167 12.29 4.02 6.17
N GLU A 168 11.67 3.00 6.74
CA GLU A 168 11.97 2.56 8.10
C GLU A 168 12.71 1.24 8.09
N GLY A 169 13.39 0.98 9.21
CA GLY A 169 14.13 -0.25 9.39
C GLY A 169 15.33 -0.37 8.47
N GLN A 170 15.78 0.71 7.81
CA GLN A 170 16.96 0.66 6.95
C GLN A 170 18.14 0.02 7.69
N ARG A 171 18.64 -1.06 7.10
CA ARG A 171 19.81 -1.78 7.59
C ARG A 171 20.77 -1.98 6.42
N PRO A 172 21.96 -1.36 6.45
CA PRO A 172 22.96 -1.54 5.42
C PRO A 172 23.21 -3.02 5.14
N GLY A 173 23.09 -3.41 3.86
CA GLY A 173 23.29 -4.81 3.42
C GLY A 173 22.13 -5.78 3.70
N ILE A 174 21.04 -5.33 4.34
CA ILE A 174 19.86 -6.18 4.64
C ILE A 174 18.61 -5.63 3.97
N PHE A 175 18.37 -4.33 4.03
CA PHE A 175 17.18 -3.71 3.46
C PHE A 175 17.50 -2.37 2.82
N ALA A 176 17.06 -2.21 1.58
CA ALA A 176 17.15 -0.97 0.83
C ALA A 176 15.82 -0.69 0.13
N VAL A 177 15.55 0.59 -0.10
CA VAL A 177 14.47 1.01 -0.98
C VAL A 177 15.03 1.99 -1.99
N ASP A 178 14.76 1.72 -3.25
CA ASP A 178 15.10 2.58 -4.37
C ASP A 178 13.87 2.81 -5.26
N VAL A 179 14.05 3.55 -6.35
CA VAL A 179 12.99 3.82 -7.32
C VAL A 179 13.41 3.26 -8.67
N GLU A 180 12.61 2.33 -9.17
CA GLU A 180 12.80 1.67 -10.46
C GLU A 180 11.90 2.32 -11.51
N ALA A 181 12.49 2.71 -12.63
CA ALA A 181 11.74 3.17 -13.79
C ALA A 181 11.09 1.98 -14.50
N LEU A 182 9.80 2.07 -14.77
CA LEU A 182 9.03 0.99 -15.40
C LEU A 182 8.98 1.20 -16.93
N PRO A 183 9.05 0.11 -17.71
CA PRO A 183 9.11 0.19 -19.18
C PRO A 183 7.82 0.71 -19.86
N GLY A 184 6.71 0.90 -19.12
CA GLY A 184 5.45 1.54 -19.58
C GLY A 184 4.26 0.58 -19.73
N GLY A 185 3.01 1.10 -19.62
CA GLY A 185 1.80 0.31 -19.92
C GLY A 185 0.41 0.88 -19.54
N GLY A 186 0.28 1.80 -18.58
CA GLY A 186 -1.01 2.44 -18.25
C GLY A 186 -0.99 3.23 -16.94
N ALA A 187 -1.85 4.25 -16.83
CA ALA A 187 -2.13 4.92 -15.56
C ALA A 187 -3.18 4.13 -14.77
N ASN A 188 -3.19 4.26 -13.44
CA ASN A 188 -4.25 3.75 -12.58
C ASN A 188 -5.63 4.26 -13.08
N PRO A 189 -6.62 3.37 -13.31
CA PRO A 189 -7.95 3.74 -13.81
C PRO A 189 -8.72 4.71 -12.91
#